data_AF-A0A291LIL1-F1
#
_entry.id   AF-A0A291LIL1-F1
#
_cell.length_a   1.000
_cell.length_b   1.000
_cell.length_c   1.000
_cell.angle_alpha   90.00
_cell.angle_beta   90.00
_cell.angle_gamma   90.00
#
_symmetry.space_group_name_H-M   'P 1'
#
loop_
_entity.id
_entity.type
_entity.pdbx_description
1 polymer ?
#
loop_
_entity_poly.entity_id
_entity_poly.type
_entity_poly.pdbx_seq_one_letter_code
_entity_poly.pdbx_strand_id
1 'polypeptide(L)'
;MAKLIKKFVDKGIVEWKSNVMNEDNLKPLPIVKWVNLPIRDIILRYKMILNGLFNYYSFASNKTDLELIYWILRVSLAKTLAGKLKLGTFRKVYLKFGINLNYTIPGTDKTIDFARPDLVVNTKNFKGDTDFTDHLRVIDWKLRTVNFFNYVCASCGDTENLQVHHLKHIRTIDTKLSSFDQQMAAINRKQIPLCHKCHMDIHAGKYDGKSLRFLNTIKTD
;
A
#
# COMPACT_ATOMS: atom_id res chain seq x y z
N MET A 1 25.15 -3.93 3.12
CA MET A 1 24.02 -4.61 2.47
C MET A 1 23.25 -5.60 3.38
N ALA A 2 23.90 -6.55 4.07
CA ALA A 2 23.26 -7.62 4.85
C ALA A 2 22.15 -7.19 5.83
N LYS A 3 22.32 -6.09 6.58
CA LYS A 3 21.30 -5.58 7.52
C LYS A 3 19.99 -5.20 6.82
N LEU A 4 20.06 -4.63 5.62
CA LEU A 4 18.88 -4.24 4.85
C LEU A 4 18.16 -5.48 4.29
N ILE A 5 18.90 -6.49 3.83
CA ILE A 5 18.32 -7.77 3.40
C ILE A 5 17.58 -8.43 4.57
N LYS A 6 18.18 -8.45 5.77
CA LYS A 6 17.53 -8.99 6.97
C LYS A 6 16.18 -8.30 7.23
N LYS A 7 16.10 -6.98 7.13
CA LYS A 7 14.83 -6.25 7.26
C LYS A 7 13.79 -6.66 6.22
N PHE A 8 14.19 -6.92 4.97
CA PHE A 8 13.28 -7.39 3.93
C PHE A 8 12.73 -8.80 4.22
N VAL A 9 13.56 -9.65 4.82
CA VAL A 9 13.18 -10.99 5.30
C VAL A 9 12.21 -10.88 6.48
N ASP A 10 12.52 -10.03 7.46
CA ASP A 10 11.65 -9.78 8.63
C ASP A 10 10.27 -9.24 8.20
N LYS A 11 10.20 -8.48 7.11
CA LYS A 11 8.94 -7.98 6.51
C LYS A 11 8.23 -8.99 5.60
N GLY A 12 8.80 -10.17 5.38
CA GLY A 12 8.22 -11.22 4.53
C GLY A 12 8.23 -10.91 3.03
N ILE A 13 9.08 -9.99 2.57
CA ILE A 13 9.23 -9.67 1.13
C ILE A 13 10.18 -10.66 0.46
N VAL A 14 11.12 -11.23 1.21
CA VAL A 14 12.15 -12.13 0.71
C VAL A 14 12.26 -13.34 1.62
N GLU A 15 12.46 -14.49 1.00
CA GLU A 15 12.75 -15.76 1.66
C GLU A 15 14.12 -16.27 1.19
N TRP A 16 14.87 -16.93 2.07
CA TRP A 16 16.09 -17.63 1.70
C TRP A 16 15.73 -19.02 1.15
N LYS A 17 16.25 -19.39 -0.03
CA LYS A 17 16.04 -20.71 -0.64
C LYS A 17 16.70 -21.85 0.14
N SER A 18 17.76 -21.54 0.88
CA SER A 18 18.54 -22.49 1.69
C SER A 18 19.06 -21.79 2.95
N ASN A 19 19.60 -22.55 3.89
CA ASN A 19 20.20 -22.01 5.13
C ASN A 19 21.50 -21.23 4.88
N VAL A 20 22.01 -21.20 3.65
CA VAL A 20 23.23 -20.45 3.28
C VAL A 20 22.85 -19.03 2.87
N MET A 21 23.34 -18.04 3.63
CA MET A 21 23.02 -16.62 3.48
C MET A 21 23.80 -15.94 2.34
N ASN A 22 23.62 -16.41 1.10
CA ASN A 22 24.23 -15.84 -0.11
C ASN A 22 23.19 -15.13 -0.99
N GLU A 23 23.63 -14.10 -1.73
CA GLU A 23 22.73 -13.27 -2.58
C GLU A 23 21.97 -14.11 -3.63
N ASP A 24 22.58 -15.17 -4.16
CA ASP A 24 21.96 -16.10 -5.13
C ASP A 24 20.79 -16.93 -4.55
N ASN A 25 20.76 -17.06 -3.22
CA ASN A 25 19.74 -17.80 -2.50
C ASN A 25 18.51 -16.95 -2.16
N LEU A 26 18.43 -15.69 -2.60
CA LEU A 26 17.28 -14.84 -2.34
C LEU A 26 16.10 -15.19 -3.26
N LYS A 27 14.91 -15.32 -2.67
CA LYS A 27 13.64 -15.53 -3.38
C LYS A 27 12.66 -14.42 -3.01
N PRO A 28 12.42 -13.46 -3.91
CA PRO A 28 11.42 -12.41 -3.68
C PRO A 28 10.01 -13.00 -3.66
N LEU A 29 9.19 -12.61 -2.68
CA LEU A 29 7.81 -13.02 -2.49
C LEU A 29 6.84 -11.88 -2.85
N PRO A 30 5.60 -12.18 -3.26
CA PRO A 30 4.58 -11.16 -3.46
C PRO A 30 4.09 -10.57 -2.13
N ILE A 31 3.80 -9.26 -2.11
CA ILE A 31 3.12 -8.63 -0.98
C ILE A 31 1.60 -8.87 -1.16
N VAL A 32 1.12 -9.99 -0.62
CA VAL A 32 -0.28 -10.44 -0.76
C VAL A 32 -1.29 -9.39 -0.27
N LYS A 33 -0.92 -8.63 0.77
CA LYS A 33 -1.75 -7.54 1.33
C LYS A 33 -2.16 -6.53 0.24
N TRP A 34 -1.30 -6.23 -0.72
CA TRP A 34 -1.54 -5.19 -1.71
C TRP A 34 -2.23 -5.67 -2.98
N VAL A 35 -2.50 -6.97 -3.13
CA VAL A 35 -3.13 -7.54 -4.33
C VAL A 35 -4.49 -6.88 -4.64
N ASN A 36 -5.21 -6.48 -3.59
CA ASN A 36 -6.54 -5.90 -3.70
C ASN A 36 -6.54 -4.39 -4.05
N LEU A 37 -5.38 -3.71 -3.99
CA LEU A 37 -5.25 -2.30 -4.39
C LEU A 37 -5.31 -2.12 -5.91
N PRO A 38 -5.72 -0.95 -6.44
CA PRO A 38 -5.62 -0.67 -7.88
C PRO A 38 -4.16 -0.72 -8.35
N ILE A 39 -3.94 -1.07 -9.62
CA ILE A 39 -2.59 -1.30 -10.19
C ILE A 39 -1.67 -0.08 -9.95
N ARG A 40 -2.20 1.13 -10.18
CA ARG A 40 -1.56 2.41 -9.88
C ARG A 40 -0.97 2.44 -8.46
N ASP A 41 -1.78 2.16 -7.45
CA ASP A 41 -1.37 2.30 -6.05
C ASP A 41 -0.36 1.24 -5.64
N ILE A 42 -0.43 0.05 -6.22
CA ILE A 42 0.58 -0.99 -6.03
C ILE A 42 1.93 -0.46 -6.51
N ILE A 43 2.01 -0.01 -7.77
CA ILE A 43 3.27 0.48 -8.36
C ILE A 43 3.81 1.67 -7.54
N LEU A 44 2.96 2.62 -7.16
CA LEU A 44 3.37 3.79 -6.38
C LEU A 44 3.91 3.43 -4.99
N ARG A 45 3.32 2.45 -4.30
CA ARG A 45 3.82 2.01 -2.98
C ARG A 45 5.20 1.38 -3.07
N TYR A 46 5.42 0.51 -4.07
CA TYR A 46 6.75 -0.04 -4.32
C TYR A 46 7.74 1.07 -4.69
N LYS A 47 7.34 2.02 -5.55
CA LYS A 47 8.18 3.16 -5.96
C LYS A 47 8.56 4.04 -4.77
N MET A 48 7.65 4.25 -3.83
CA MET A 48 7.91 5.02 -2.61
C MET A 48 8.98 4.34 -1.71
N ILE A 49 8.93 3.01 -1.57
CA ILE A 49 9.97 2.26 -0.85
C ILE A 49 11.32 2.40 -1.56
N LEU A 50 11.34 2.17 -2.88
CA LEU A 50 12.55 2.24 -3.69
C LEU A 50 13.21 3.62 -3.59
N ASN A 51 12.44 4.67 -3.87
CA ASN A 51 12.93 6.05 -3.83
C ASN A 51 13.37 6.46 -2.42
N GLY A 52 12.65 6.02 -1.39
CA GLY A 52 13.03 6.25 0.00
C GLY A 52 14.42 5.67 0.29
N LEU A 53 14.64 4.40 -0.05
CA LEU A 53 15.92 3.73 0.16
C LEU A 53 17.06 4.38 -0.64
N PHE A 54 16.85 4.67 -1.93
CA PHE A 54 17.88 5.30 -2.78
C PHE A 54 18.22 6.72 -2.33
N ASN A 55 17.23 7.49 -1.85
CA ASN A 55 17.45 8.82 -1.30
C ASN A 55 18.16 8.76 0.05
N TYR A 56 17.78 7.82 0.93
CA TYR A 56 18.43 7.65 2.23
C TYR A 56 19.90 7.26 2.06
N TYR A 57 20.21 6.28 1.22
CA TYR A 57 21.57 5.83 0.96
C TYR A 57 22.30 6.60 -0.15
N SER A 58 21.84 7.82 -0.50
CA SER A 58 22.42 8.59 -1.60
C SER A 58 23.89 8.98 -1.39
N PHE A 59 24.33 9.09 -0.13
CA PHE A 59 25.70 9.40 0.27
C PHE A 59 26.60 8.17 0.44
N ALA A 60 26.04 6.96 0.42
CA ALA A 60 26.78 5.74 0.68
C ALA A 60 27.70 5.40 -0.50
N SER A 61 28.97 5.10 -0.24
CA SER A 61 29.93 4.70 -1.27
C SER A 61 29.54 3.39 -1.95
N ASN A 62 28.91 2.47 -1.22
CA ASN A 62 28.42 1.19 -1.71
C ASN A 62 26.97 1.26 -2.27
N LYS A 63 26.58 2.39 -2.86
CA LYS A 63 25.22 2.58 -3.43
C LYS A 63 24.90 1.58 -4.53
N THR A 64 25.93 1.05 -5.21
CA THR A 64 25.81 -0.04 -6.20
C THR A 64 25.11 -1.28 -5.64
N ASP A 65 25.28 -1.57 -4.35
CA ASP A 65 24.64 -2.72 -3.71
C ASP A 65 23.10 -2.59 -3.68
N LEU A 66 22.55 -1.38 -3.83
CA LEU A 66 21.10 -1.16 -3.92
C LEU A 66 20.50 -1.71 -5.21
N GLU A 67 21.32 -2.07 -6.21
CA GLU A 67 20.86 -2.77 -7.41
C GLU A 67 20.15 -4.08 -7.06
N LEU A 68 20.69 -4.80 -6.07
CA LEU A 68 20.08 -6.03 -5.56
C LEU A 68 18.69 -5.75 -4.96
N ILE A 69 18.54 -4.65 -4.24
CA ILE A 69 17.25 -4.22 -3.67
C ILE A 69 16.26 -3.84 -4.77
N TYR A 70 16.71 -3.13 -5.79
CA TYR A 70 15.89 -2.83 -6.96
C TYR A 70 15.39 -4.12 -7.62
N TRP A 71 16.27 -5.09 -7.84
CA TRP A 71 15.91 -6.39 -8.39
C TRP A 71 14.87 -7.12 -7.51
N ILE A 72 15.07 -7.17 -6.20
CA ILE A 72 14.14 -7.78 -5.24
C ILE A 72 12.75 -7.13 -5.35
N LEU A 73 12.67 -5.81 -5.26
CA LEU A 73 11.40 -5.07 -5.30
C LEU A 73 10.71 -5.21 -6.65
N ARG A 74 11.46 -5.20 -7.77
CA ARG A 74 10.92 -5.36 -9.12
C ARG A 74 10.29 -6.74 -9.33
N VAL A 75 10.94 -7.80 -8.85
CA VAL A 75 10.40 -9.18 -8.93
C VAL A 75 9.20 -9.35 -7.99
N SER A 76 9.27 -8.82 -6.76
CA SER A 76 8.17 -8.84 -5.80
C SER A 76 6.93 -8.10 -6.32
N LEU A 77 7.11 -6.92 -6.92
CA LEU A 77 6.06 -6.15 -7.58
C LEU A 77 5.43 -6.95 -8.72
N ALA A 78 6.24 -7.54 -9.60
CA ALA A 78 5.74 -8.35 -10.71
C ALA A 78 4.94 -9.57 -10.23
N LYS A 79 5.36 -10.25 -9.15
CA LYS A 79 4.59 -11.34 -8.54
C LYS A 79 3.26 -10.85 -7.93
N THR A 80 3.27 -9.66 -7.32
CA THR A 80 2.05 -9.05 -6.76
C THR A 80 1.05 -8.72 -7.86
N LEU A 81 1.51 -8.13 -8.97
CA LEU A 81 0.69 -7.85 -10.15
C LEU A 81 0.19 -9.13 -10.83
N ALA A 82 1.01 -10.18 -10.87
CA ALA A 82 0.62 -11.47 -11.40
C ALA A 82 -0.57 -12.06 -10.64
N GLY A 83 -0.54 -12.00 -9.30
CA GLY A 83 -1.66 -12.39 -8.45
C GLY A 83 -2.92 -11.54 -8.70
N LYS A 84 -2.77 -10.22 -8.81
CA LYS A 84 -3.90 -9.31 -9.09
C LYS A 84 -4.57 -9.58 -10.42
N LEU A 85 -3.78 -9.79 -11.47
CA LEU A 85 -4.26 -9.99 -12.84
C LEU A 85 -4.56 -11.45 -13.15
N LYS A 86 -4.41 -12.36 -12.17
CA LYS A 86 -4.53 -13.81 -12.34
C LYS A 86 -3.64 -14.35 -13.47
N LEU A 87 -2.47 -13.74 -13.65
CA LEU A 87 -1.45 -14.20 -14.58
C LEU A 87 -0.63 -15.28 -13.86
N GLY A 88 -0.71 -16.53 -14.31
CA GLY A 88 -0.05 -17.65 -13.62
C GLY A 88 1.47 -17.51 -13.41
N THR A 89 2.14 -16.61 -14.15
CA THR A 89 3.59 -16.35 -14.00
C THR A 89 3.89 -14.86 -14.07
N PHE A 90 4.82 -14.39 -13.24
CA PHE A 90 5.29 -12.99 -13.25
C PHE A 90 5.96 -12.58 -14.58
N ARG A 91 6.49 -13.53 -15.38
CA ARG A 91 7.03 -13.24 -16.72
C ARG A 91 5.98 -12.63 -17.66
N LYS A 92 4.72 -13.09 -17.57
CA LYS A 92 3.59 -12.52 -18.35
C LYS A 92 3.31 -11.07 -17.99
N VAL A 93 3.67 -10.64 -16.77
CA VAL A 93 3.56 -9.24 -16.36
C VAL A 93 4.58 -8.39 -17.10
N TYR A 94 5.83 -8.84 -17.21
CA TYR A 94 6.85 -8.11 -17.98
C TYR A 94 6.54 -8.06 -19.48
N LEU A 95 5.90 -9.09 -20.04
CA LEU A 95 5.43 -9.04 -21.43
C LEU A 95 4.34 -7.98 -21.63
N LYS A 96 3.48 -7.75 -20.62
CA LYS A 96 2.36 -6.80 -20.70
C LYS A 96 2.76 -5.36 -20.41
N PHE A 97 3.63 -5.14 -19.42
CA PHE A 97 3.98 -3.79 -18.92
C PHE A 97 5.44 -3.39 -19.21
N GLY A 98 6.22 -4.26 -19.86
CA GLY A 98 7.64 -4.06 -20.09
C GLY A 98 8.51 -4.29 -18.84
N ILE A 99 9.83 -4.12 -19.01
CA ILE A 99 10.84 -4.35 -17.96
C ILE A 99 10.67 -3.40 -16.78
N ASN A 100 10.34 -2.13 -17.06
CA ASN A 100 10.15 -1.07 -16.05
C ASN A 100 8.70 -1.01 -15.53
N LEU A 101 7.83 -1.95 -15.92
CA LEU A 101 6.44 -2.03 -15.47
C LEU A 101 5.68 -0.70 -15.68
N ASN A 102 5.70 -0.21 -16.92
CA ASN A 102 5.04 1.02 -17.32
C ASN A 102 3.51 0.82 -17.32
N TYR A 103 2.80 1.71 -16.64
CA TYR A 103 1.34 1.69 -16.53
C TYR A 103 0.76 3.07 -16.84
N THR A 104 -0.01 3.15 -17.92
CA THR A 104 -0.83 4.33 -18.22
C THR A 104 -2.13 4.26 -17.44
N ILE A 105 -2.46 5.33 -16.73
CA ILE A 105 -3.68 5.39 -15.93
C ILE A 105 -4.87 5.58 -16.87
N PRO A 106 -5.89 4.71 -16.83
CA PRO A 106 -7.08 4.87 -17.64
C PRO A 106 -7.75 6.23 -17.37
N GLY A 107 -8.02 7.00 -18.42
CA GLY A 107 -8.66 8.32 -18.32
C GLY A 107 -7.70 9.49 -18.06
N THR A 108 -6.38 9.26 -18.03
CA THR A 108 -5.39 10.36 -17.99
C THR A 108 -4.17 10.02 -18.84
N ASP A 109 -3.50 11.02 -19.43
CA ASP A 109 -2.25 10.80 -20.17
C ASP A 109 -1.02 10.57 -19.27
N LYS A 110 -1.24 10.41 -17.96
CA LYS A 110 -0.17 10.18 -16.99
C LYS A 110 0.26 8.72 -17.00
N THR A 111 1.56 8.50 -17.20
CA THR A 111 2.21 7.20 -17.10
C THR A 111 2.97 7.09 -15.79
N ILE A 112 2.91 5.91 -15.18
CA ILE A 112 3.67 5.57 -13.97
C ILE A 112 4.58 4.40 -14.32
N ASP A 113 5.84 4.50 -13.92
CA ASP A 113 6.86 3.49 -14.12
C ASP A 113 7.52 3.09 -12.80
N PHE A 114 8.11 1.89 -12.81
CA PHE A 114 9.02 1.39 -11.79
C PHE A 114 10.44 1.30 -12.38
N ALA A 115 10.90 2.41 -12.95
CA ALA A 115 12.25 2.50 -13.49
C ALA A 115 13.30 2.50 -12.37
N ARG A 116 14.48 2.02 -12.74
CA ARG A 116 15.67 2.03 -11.89
C ARG A 116 16.12 3.47 -11.61
N PRO A 117 16.27 3.88 -10.34
CA PRO A 117 16.84 5.18 -10.00
C PRO A 117 18.34 5.23 -10.24
N ASP A 118 18.88 6.43 -10.38
CA ASP A 118 20.30 6.63 -10.65
C ASP A 118 21.19 6.18 -9.48
N LEU A 119 22.32 5.56 -9.80
CA LEU A 119 23.34 5.08 -8.87
C LEU A 119 24.43 6.10 -8.57
N VAL A 120 24.37 7.32 -9.14
CA VAL A 120 25.32 8.39 -8.81
C VAL A 120 25.36 8.65 -7.30
N VAL A 121 26.56 8.58 -6.73
CA VAL A 121 26.80 8.81 -5.31
C VAL A 121 26.94 10.32 -5.06
N ASN A 122 26.24 10.83 -4.07
CA ASN A 122 26.39 12.22 -3.62
C ASN A 122 26.88 12.23 -2.17
N THR A 123 28.21 12.22 -2.00
CA THR A 123 28.87 12.18 -0.68
C THR A 123 28.56 13.39 0.20
N LYS A 124 28.12 14.51 -0.39
CA LYS A 124 27.76 15.73 0.35
C LYS A 124 26.36 15.67 0.97
N ASN A 125 25.54 14.67 0.62
CA ASN A 125 24.17 14.51 1.12
C ASN A 125 24.10 13.58 2.35
N PHE A 126 25.03 13.73 3.29
CA PHE A 126 25.05 12.92 4.50
C PHE A 126 23.81 13.21 5.36
N LYS A 127 23.01 12.18 5.64
CA LYS A 127 21.81 12.29 6.46
C LYS A 127 22.12 11.80 7.87
N GLY A 128 22.47 12.74 8.74
CA GLY A 128 22.80 12.49 10.16
C GLY A 128 21.63 12.66 11.14
N ASP A 129 20.41 12.84 10.65
CA ASP A 129 19.26 13.20 11.48
C ASP A 129 18.73 12.01 12.31
N THR A 130 18.23 12.28 13.51
CA THR A 130 17.75 11.26 14.48
C THR A 130 16.35 10.73 14.15
N ASP A 131 15.55 11.49 13.39
CA ASP A 131 14.17 11.14 13.05
C ASP A 131 14.07 10.22 11.82
N PHE A 132 14.86 9.14 11.80
CA PHE A 132 14.82 8.16 10.74
C PHE A 132 13.51 7.36 10.75
N THR A 133 12.68 7.56 9.72
CA THR A 133 11.51 6.71 9.48
C THR A 133 11.86 5.57 8.52
N ASP A 134 11.65 4.32 8.93
CA ASP A 134 11.89 3.17 8.07
C ASP A 134 10.94 3.18 6.86
N HIS A 135 11.52 3.27 5.65
CA HIS A 135 10.75 3.26 4.40
C HIS A 135 9.96 1.97 4.17
N LEU A 136 10.32 0.86 4.84
CA LEU A 136 9.55 -0.39 4.80
C LEU A 136 8.26 -0.35 5.64
N ARG A 137 8.08 0.67 6.50
CA ARG A 137 6.84 0.86 7.30
C ARG A 137 5.58 0.93 6.45
N VAL A 138 5.71 1.33 5.18
CA VAL A 138 4.63 1.39 4.17
C VAL A 138 3.92 0.04 4.02
N ILE A 139 4.63 -1.07 4.25
CA ILE A 139 4.10 -2.45 4.17
C ILE A 139 3.15 -2.76 5.32
N ASP A 140 3.36 -2.13 6.47
CA ASP A 140 2.53 -2.30 7.66
C ASP A 140 1.29 -1.40 7.63
N TRP A 141 1.20 -0.47 6.67
CA TRP A 141 0.06 0.42 6.55
C TRP A 141 -1.21 -0.39 6.27
N LYS A 142 -2.14 -0.33 7.22
CA LYS A 142 -3.48 -0.88 7.04
C LYS A 142 -4.12 -0.18 5.85
N LEU A 143 -4.64 -0.96 4.91
CA LEU A 143 -5.42 -0.47 3.78
C LEU A 143 -6.70 0.17 4.31
N ARG A 144 -6.67 1.48 4.48
CA ARG A 144 -7.83 2.26 4.92
C ARG A 144 -8.14 3.30 3.87
N THR A 145 -9.25 3.07 3.16
CA THR A 145 -10.11 4.10 2.54
C THR A 145 -9.52 4.82 1.30
N VAL A 146 -10.39 5.16 0.35
CA VAL A 146 -10.10 5.89 -0.89
C VAL A 146 -9.84 7.39 -0.64
N ASN A 147 -9.01 8.00 -1.49
CA ASN A 147 -8.78 9.45 -1.50
C ASN A 147 -10.01 10.18 -2.06
N PHE A 148 -10.59 11.09 -1.28
CA PHE A 148 -11.71 11.95 -1.68
C PHE A 148 -11.22 13.30 -2.25
N PHE A 149 -10.35 13.27 -3.26
CA PHE A 149 -10.03 14.49 -4.00
C PHE A 149 -11.26 14.89 -4.85
N ASN A 150 -11.74 16.13 -4.72
CA ASN A 150 -12.86 16.73 -5.49
C ASN A 150 -14.29 16.23 -5.21
N TYR A 151 -14.60 15.81 -3.98
CA TYR A 151 -15.97 15.47 -3.62
C TYR A 151 -16.66 16.63 -2.89
N VAL A 152 -17.99 16.61 -2.86
CA VAL A 152 -18.85 17.47 -2.04
C VAL A 152 -19.55 16.62 -0.98
N CYS A 153 -20.04 17.24 0.09
CA CYS A 153 -20.82 16.56 1.11
C CYS A 153 -22.06 15.95 0.47
N ALA A 154 -22.24 14.64 0.57
CA ALA A 154 -23.37 13.96 -0.06
C ALA A 154 -24.73 14.35 0.55
N SER A 155 -24.74 14.92 1.76
CA SER A 155 -25.95 15.35 2.45
C SER A 155 -26.31 16.81 2.21
N CYS A 156 -25.33 17.73 2.24
CA CYS A 156 -25.59 19.17 2.16
C CYS A 156 -24.85 19.90 1.02
N GLY A 157 -23.98 19.23 0.28
CA GLY A 157 -23.24 19.83 -0.85
C GLY A 157 -22.02 20.68 -0.47
N ASP A 158 -21.70 20.81 0.81
CA ASP A 158 -20.53 21.56 1.30
C ASP A 158 -19.20 20.97 0.80
N THR A 159 -18.24 21.82 0.47
CA THR A 159 -16.91 21.47 -0.06
C THR A 159 -15.83 21.48 1.01
N GLU A 160 -16.10 22.06 2.19
CA GLU A 160 -15.11 22.25 3.23
C GLU A 160 -15.12 21.14 4.30
N ASN A 161 -13.93 20.84 4.84
CA ASN A 161 -13.73 19.91 5.96
C ASN A 161 -14.46 18.57 5.80
N LEU A 162 -14.35 17.99 4.60
CA LEU A 162 -14.95 16.70 4.27
C LEU A 162 -14.25 15.56 5.00
N GLN A 163 -15.07 14.74 5.64
CA GLN A 163 -14.71 13.54 6.37
C GLN A 163 -15.41 12.34 5.75
N VAL A 164 -14.76 11.18 5.79
CA VAL A 164 -15.33 9.94 5.24
C VAL A 164 -16.08 9.20 6.33
N HIS A 165 -17.40 9.09 6.19
CA HIS A 165 -18.22 8.26 7.04
C HIS A 165 -18.35 6.84 6.47
N HIS A 166 -18.20 5.83 7.32
CA HIS A 166 -18.42 4.43 6.94
C HIS A 166 -19.84 4.03 7.30
N LEU A 167 -20.68 3.69 6.32
CA LEU A 167 -22.10 3.36 6.53
C LEU A 167 -22.29 2.17 7.49
N LYS A 168 -21.39 1.19 7.44
CA LYS A 168 -21.37 0.05 8.37
C LYS A 168 -19.96 -0.14 8.90
N HIS A 169 -19.85 -0.36 10.20
CA HIS A 169 -18.58 -0.67 10.82
C HIS A 169 -18.19 -2.12 10.50
N ILE A 170 -16.90 -2.40 10.29
CA ILE A 170 -16.45 -3.77 10.00
C ILE A 170 -16.81 -4.73 11.15
N ARG A 171 -16.84 -4.20 12.39
CA ARG A 171 -17.23 -4.95 13.60
C ARG A 171 -18.69 -5.44 13.62
N THR A 172 -19.58 -4.85 12.81
CA THR A 172 -21.00 -5.27 12.75
C THR A 172 -21.23 -6.41 11.76
N ILE A 173 -20.17 -6.96 11.16
CA ILE A 173 -20.24 -8.16 10.35
C ILE A 173 -20.26 -9.36 11.31
N ASP A 174 -21.38 -10.08 11.33
CA ASP A 174 -21.62 -11.19 12.27
C ASP A 174 -20.85 -12.48 11.92
N THR A 175 -20.27 -12.54 10.72
CA THR A 175 -19.50 -13.69 10.25
C THR A 175 -18.01 -13.55 10.50
N LYS A 176 -17.35 -14.64 10.90
CA LYS A 176 -15.87 -14.70 10.97
C LYS A 176 -15.28 -14.62 9.56
N LEU A 177 -14.83 -13.43 9.18
CA LEU A 177 -14.16 -13.20 7.92
C LEU A 177 -12.70 -13.69 7.95
N SER A 178 -12.24 -14.30 6.85
CA SER A 178 -10.82 -14.61 6.66
C SER A 178 -9.98 -13.32 6.61
N SER A 179 -8.66 -13.42 6.80
CA SER A 179 -7.76 -12.25 6.70
C SER A 179 -7.85 -11.54 5.34
N PHE A 180 -8.13 -12.30 4.28
CA PHE A 180 -8.35 -11.75 2.93
C PHE A 180 -9.70 -11.04 2.84
N ASP A 181 -10.77 -11.67 3.34
CA ASP A 181 -12.12 -11.10 3.30
C ASP A 181 -12.24 -9.86 4.19
N GLN A 182 -11.51 -9.80 5.31
CA GLN A 182 -11.42 -8.60 6.14
C GLN A 182 -10.79 -7.43 5.39
N GLN A 183 -9.74 -7.68 4.60
CA GLN A 183 -9.13 -6.64 3.76
C GLN A 183 -10.09 -6.20 2.64
N MET A 184 -10.76 -7.14 1.98
CA MET A 184 -11.75 -6.83 0.96
C MET A 184 -12.93 -6.04 1.51
N ALA A 185 -13.46 -6.44 2.68
CA ALA A 185 -14.51 -5.70 3.38
C ALA A 185 -14.05 -4.29 3.77
N ALA A 186 -12.80 -4.11 4.19
CA ALA A 186 -12.25 -2.80 4.53
C ALA A 186 -12.09 -1.88 3.30
N ILE A 187 -11.74 -2.43 2.14
CA ILE A 187 -11.60 -1.69 0.88
C ILE A 187 -12.98 -1.32 0.32
N ASN A 188 -13.89 -2.29 0.25
CA ASN A 188 -15.20 -2.15 -0.38
C ASN A 188 -16.28 -1.60 0.55
N ARG A 189 -15.96 -1.26 1.80
CA ARG A 189 -16.93 -0.67 2.72
C ARG A 189 -17.52 0.60 2.10
N LYS A 190 -18.86 0.66 2.09
CA LYS A 190 -19.59 1.83 1.60
C LYS A 190 -19.18 3.05 2.41
N GLN A 191 -18.70 4.06 1.70
CA GLN A 191 -18.16 5.31 2.22
C GLN A 191 -18.96 6.45 1.66
N ILE A 192 -19.27 7.43 2.50
CA ILE A 192 -19.96 8.64 2.09
C ILE A 192 -19.17 9.86 2.58
N PRO A 193 -18.83 10.80 1.68
CA PRO A 193 -18.19 12.05 2.06
C PRO A 193 -19.21 12.97 2.73
N LEU A 194 -18.87 13.49 3.89
CA LEU A 194 -19.73 14.41 4.65
C LEU A 194 -18.90 15.53 5.25
N CYS A 195 -19.46 16.75 5.32
CA CYS A 195 -18.83 17.81 6.11
C CYS A 195 -18.86 17.43 7.60
N HIS A 196 -18.02 18.08 8.41
CA HIS A 196 -17.91 17.78 9.83
C HIS A 196 -19.28 17.78 10.56
N LYS A 197 -20.16 18.75 10.24
CA LYS A 197 -21.50 18.87 10.83
C LYS A 197 -22.38 17.67 10.52
N CYS A 198 -22.53 17.33 9.23
CA CYS A 198 -23.31 16.17 8.80
C CYS A 198 -22.71 14.86 9.34
N HIS A 199 -21.38 14.74 9.40
CA HIS A 199 -20.72 13.58 9.98
C HIS A 199 -21.09 13.39 11.46
N MET A 200 -21.09 14.46 12.25
CA MET A 200 -21.50 14.41 13.66
C MET A 200 -22.99 14.13 13.84
N ASP A 201 -23.86 14.68 13.00
CA ASP A 201 -25.30 14.43 13.07
C ASP A 201 -25.64 12.95 12.76
N ILE A 202 -24.88 12.29 11.88
CA ILE A 202 -25.01 10.84 11.65
C ILE A 202 -24.51 10.04 12.85
N HIS A 203 -23.36 10.39 13.45
CA HIS A 203 -22.90 9.72 14.69
C HIS A 203 -23.90 9.89 15.84
N ALA A 204 -24.59 11.03 15.89
CA ALA A 204 -25.65 11.31 16.86
C ALA A 204 -26.98 10.57 16.56
N GLY A 205 -27.14 9.98 15.37
CA GLY A 205 -28.38 9.29 14.97
C GLY A 205 -29.53 10.20 14.56
N LYS A 206 -29.27 11.47 14.20
CA LYS A 206 -30.34 12.41 13.85
C LYS A 206 -31.00 12.15 12.49
N TYR A 207 -30.33 11.44 11.59
CA TYR A 207 -30.80 11.19 10.21
C TYR A 207 -31.45 9.81 10.00
N ASP A 208 -31.06 8.77 10.77
CA ASP A 208 -31.42 7.35 10.49
C ASP A 208 -32.09 6.60 11.67
N GLY A 209 -32.57 7.30 12.72
CA GLY A 209 -33.15 6.67 13.91
C GLY A 209 -32.11 6.34 15.01
N LYS A 210 -32.34 5.31 15.84
CA LYS A 210 -31.58 5.07 17.09
C LYS A 210 -30.06 5.18 16.87
N SER A 211 -29.40 6.05 17.66
CA SER A 211 -27.96 6.31 17.55
C SER A 211 -27.11 5.03 17.63
N LEU A 212 -25.92 5.06 17.01
CA LEU A 212 -24.97 3.92 16.99
C LEU A 212 -24.57 3.41 18.39
N ARG A 213 -24.85 4.17 19.46
CA ARG A 213 -24.70 3.75 20.86
C ARG A 213 -25.69 2.65 21.26
N PHE A 214 -26.88 2.61 20.65
CA PHE A 214 -27.93 1.63 20.92
C PHE A 214 -27.76 0.29 20.19
N LEU A 215 -26.84 0.18 19.22
CA LEU A 215 -26.56 -1.09 18.52
C LEU A 215 -25.62 -2.02 19.30
N ASN A 216 -24.96 -1.53 20.35
CA ASN A 216 -24.09 -2.34 21.20
C ASN A 216 -24.86 -3.17 22.26
N THR A 217 -26.17 -2.95 22.42
CA THR A 217 -27.00 -3.61 23.45
C THR A 217 -27.90 -4.72 22.91
N ILE A 218 -27.93 -4.99 21.59
CA ILE A 218 -28.66 -6.14 21.05
C ILE A 218 -27.71 -7.34 21.08
N LYS A 219 -27.51 -7.88 22.27
CA LYS A 219 -27.05 -9.25 22.48
C LYS A 219 -28.18 -10.03 23.13
N THR A 220 -28.36 -11.24 22.59
CA THR A 220 -29.11 -12.40 23.11
C THR A 220 -30.63 -12.24 23.16
N ASP A 221 -31.28 -12.76 22.12
CA ASP A 221 -32.23 -13.87 22.31
C ASP A 221 -31.71 -15.07 21.50
#